data_AF-A0A1I2CEV6-F1
#
_entry.id   AF-A0A1I2CEV6-F1
#
_cell.length_a   1.000
_cell.length_b   1.000
_cell.length_c   1.000
_cell.angle_alpha   90.00
_cell.angle_beta   90.00
_cell.angle_gamma   90.00
#
_symmetry.space_group_name_H-M   'P 1'
#
loop_
_entity.id
_entity.type
_entity.pdbx_description
1 polymer ?
#
loop_
_entity_poly.entity_id
_entity_poly.type
_entity_poly.pdbx_seq_one_letter_code
_entity_poly.pdbx_strand_id
1 'polypeptide(L)'
;MSPELALDGWAATREAGSLVLTHRERGELVLLGLAARLLDLVDGRRSPTELARLLAAVPEDIFCALDELADHGLLRARVSPPAAVRRRTRREVLGVLVGAAAAGLVPPTAAPLAAPLAPRPDDDRLLAAPPHEHGEKEARSKAEQHRKLGAAPLAAPFQVVIAEERGKAEADLLGAYEAAAKRPDSPSEAADKRRVELAPGLAAAREADRKRAVAPLLAQEEAAKRDLDRRARDLTGPAAALSAREQQAKLAGEFGPAHEATHQALVTALARRRLQPGEQRDKQVQQAQDARWRADIAEGRSEEQDDKAVLRAAAAPGPTREQDRQRAEAARERHRADRLAQFHQRQAALALEARERAARAARSEAAEQAFKATAVEEAGKRDTVRVELRAREHAAKSRPDPH
;
A
#
# COMPACT_ATOMS: atom_id res chain seq x y z
N MET A 1 -27.87 -1.03 4.02
CA MET A 1 -27.71 -2.37 4.63
C MET A 1 -26.79 -2.25 5.82
N SER A 2 -27.05 -3.00 6.88
CA SER A 2 -26.18 -3.03 8.07
C SER A 2 -24.99 -3.97 7.80
N PRO A 3 -23.75 -3.57 8.11
CA PRO A 3 -22.58 -4.43 7.92
C PRO A 3 -22.62 -5.62 8.88
N GLU A 4 -22.32 -6.82 8.40
CA GLU A 4 -22.23 -8.05 9.20
C GLU A 4 -20.87 -8.72 8.94
N LEU A 5 -20.21 -9.18 10.01
CA LEU A 5 -18.89 -9.78 9.93
C LEU A 5 -18.92 -11.22 9.39
N ALA A 6 -17.86 -11.58 8.67
CA ALA A 6 -17.54 -12.94 8.22
C ALA A 6 -16.15 -13.32 8.73
N LEU A 7 -16.03 -13.70 10.01
CA LEU A 7 -14.76 -14.04 10.65
C LEU A 7 -14.45 -15.55 10.63
N ASP A 8 -15.11 -16.33 9.79
CA ASP A 8 -14.90 -17.78 9.72
C ASP A 8 -13.44 -18.10 9.44
N GLY A 9 -12.80 -18.84 10.35
CA GLY A 9 -11.39 -19.22 10.25
C GLY A 9 -10.37 -18.14 10.65
N TRP A 10 -10.81 -16.95 11.09
CA TRP A 10 -9.93 -15.89 11.59
C TRP A 10 -9.79 -15.92 13.11
N ALA A 11 -8.55 -15.90 13.60
CA ALA A 11 -8.23 -15.72 15.01
C ALA A 11 -7.72 -14.29 15.25
N ALA A 12 -8.31 -13.59 16.21
CA ALA A 12 -8.03 -12.18 16.50
C ALA A 12 -7.14 -12.02 17.74
N THR A 13 -6.07 -11.24 17.61
CA THR A 13 -5.15 -10.88 18.70
C THR A 13 -5.01 -9.36 18.76
N ARG A 14 -5.19 -8.77 19.94
CA ARG A 14 -5.20 -7.31 20.11
C ARG A 14 -3.88 -6.83 20.69
N GLU A 15 -3.22 -5.90 19.99
CA GLU A 15 -1.95 -5.33 20.41
C GLU A 15 -2.02 -3.80 20.36
N ALA A 16 -1.80 -3.13 21.50
CA ALA A 16 -1.68 -1.68 21.71
C ALA A 16 -2.07 -0.76 20.51
N GLY A 17 -3.37 -0.68 20.19
CA GLY A 17 -3.91 0.20 19.13
C GLY A 17 -4.10 -0.43 17.75
N SER A 18 -3.83 -1.72 17.62
CA SER A 18 -3.99 -2.54 16.43
C SER A 18 -4.71 -3.85 16.74
N LEU A 19 -5.31 -4.45 15.71
CA LEU A 19 -5.94 -5.76 15.79
C LEU A 19 -5.37 -6.65 14.69
N VAL A 20 -4.72 -7.73 15.10
CA VAL A 20 -4.11 -8.71 14.21
C VAL A 20 -5.08 -9.86 14.01
N LEU A 21 -5.50 -10.08 12.77
CA LEU A 21 -6.32 -11.23 12.37
C LEU A 21 -5.43 -12.24 11.66
N THR A 22 -5.45 -13.48 12.13
CA THR A 22 -4.66 -14.59 11.56
C THR A 22 -5.60 -15.64 10.98
N HIS A 23 -5.37 -16.05 9.74
CA HIS A 23 -6.13 -17.09 9.06
C HIS A 23 -5.19 -18.12 8.44
N ARG A 24 -5.47 -19.40 8.65
CA ARG A 24 -4.59 -20.52 8.26
C ARG A 24 -4.19 -20.48 6.77
N GLU A 25 -5.13 -20.12 5.89
CA GLU A 25 -4.93 -20.09 4.44
C GLU A 25 -4.71 -18.70 3.85
N ARG A 26 -5.14 -17.63 4.53
CA ARG A 26 -5.16 -16.26 3.99
C ARG A 26 -4.04 -15.38 4.54
N GLY A 27 -3.31 -15.89 5.54
CA GLY A 27 -2.20 -15.19 6.17
C GLY A 27 -2.65 -14.27 7.30
N GLU A 28 -1.89 -13.19 7.49
CA GLU A 28 -2.07 -12.24 8.58
C GLU A 28 -2.55 -10.90 8.03
N LEU A 29 -3.60 -10.35 8.65
CA LEU A 29 -4.12 -9.02 8.41
C LEU A 29 -3.94 -8.18 9.67
N VAL A 30 -3.33 -7.01 9.53
CA VAL A 30 -3.22 -6.04 10.61
C VAL A 30 -4.20 -4.91 10.34
N LEU A 31 -5.19 -4.77 11.21
CA LEU A 31 -6.14 -3.68 11.23
C LEU A 31 -5.62 -2.58 12.17
N LEU A 32 -5.63 -1.34 11.70
CA LEU A 32 -5.22 -0.17 12.46
C LEU A 32 -6.42 0.78 12.68
N GLY A 33 -6.27 1.70 13.62
CA GLY A 33 -7.11 2.90 13.71
C GLY A 33 -8.62 2.63 13.74
N LEU A 34 -9.33 3.18 12.75
CA LEU A 34 -10.79 3.10 12.64
C LEU A 34 -11.23 1.68 12.25
N ALA A 35 -10.52 1.02 11.33
CA ALA A 35 -10.85 -0.34 10.89
C ALA A 35 -10.81 -1.36 12.05
N ALA A 36 -9.80 -1.26 12.93
CA ALA A 36 -9.69 -2.11 14.12
C ALA A 36 -10.86 -1.88 15.10
N ARG A 37 -11.24 -0.62 15.32
CA ARG A 37 -12.35 -0.27 16.22
C ARG A 37 -13.72 -0.62 15.63
N LEU A 38 -13.85 -0.57 14.31
CA LEU A 38 -15.05 -0.98 13.61
C LEU A 38 -15.32 -2.47 13.77
N LEU A 39 -14.29 -3.32 13.71
CA LEU A 39 -14.48 -4.76 13.85
C LEU A 39 -15.19 -5.15 15.16
N ASP A 40 -14.95 -4.43 16.26
CA ASP A 40 -15.60 -4.70 17.54
C ASP A 40 -17.09 -4.27 17.60
N LEU A 41 -17.52 -3.41 16.67
CA LEU A 41 -18.84 -2.78 16.69
C LEU A 41 -19.75 -3.23 15.55
N VAL A 42 -19.22 -3.91 14.54
CA VAL A 42 -19.98 -4.44 13.41
C VAL A 42 -20.68 -5.74 13.85
N ASP A 43 -21.95 -5.62 14.21
CA ASP A 43 -22.79 -6.70 14.75
C ASP A 43 -23.97 -7.07 13.83
N GLY A 44 -24.04 -6.52 12.61
CA GLY A 44 -25.18 -6.71 11.70
C GLY A 44 -26.40 -5.86 12.05
N ARG A 45 -26.43 -5.15 13.19
CA ARG A 45 -27.61 -4.42 13.67
C ARG A 45 -27.49 -2.92 13.44
N ARG A 46 -26.29 -2.38 13.59
CA ARG A 46 -26.03 -0.92 13.52
C ARG A 46 -25.85 -0.43 12.09
N SER A 47 -26.41 0.73 11.78
CA SER A 47 -26.18 1.40 10.50
C SER A 47 -24.80 2.09 10.45
N PRO A 48 -24.20 2.31 9.27
CA PRO A 48 -22.94 3.04 9.14
C PRO A 48 -22.96 4.43 9.80
N THR A 49 -24.10 5.13 9.77
CA THR A 49 -24.28 6.44 10.41
C THR A 49 -24.24 6.34 11.94
N GLU A 50 -24.79 5.29 12.52
CA GLU A 50 -24.72 5.05 13.97
C GLU A 50 -23.30 4.68 14.40
N LEU A 51 -22.60 3.87 13.59
CA LEU A 51 -21.19 3.54 13.81
C LEU A 51 -20.31 4.79 13.77
N ALA A 52 -20.56 5.71 12.82
CA ALA A 52 -19.88 7.00 12.74
C ALA A 52 -20.03 7.82 14.03
N ARG A 53 -21.27 7.91 14.56
CA ARG A 53 -21.55 8.62 15.83
C ARG A 53 -20.83 7.98 17.02
N LEU A 54 -20.88 6.65 17.13
CA LEU A 54 -20.27 5.92 18.24
C LEU A 54 -18.74 6.04 18.25
N LEU A 55 -18.12 6.09 17.06
CA LEU A 55 -16.68 6.22 16.92
C LEU A 55 -16.20 7.68 16.89
N ALA A 56 -17.12 8.65 16.98
CA ALA A 56 -16.86 10.07 16.77
C ALA A 56 -16.09 10.33 15.45
N ALA A 57 -16.46 9.58 14.42
CA ALA A 57 -15.82 9.59 13.11
C ALA A 57 -16.76 10.16 12.04
N VAL A 58 -16.17 10.60 10.94
CA VAL A 58 -16.91 11.11 9.79
C VAL A 58 -17.52 9.91 9.04
N PRO A 59 -18.81 9.94 8.63
CA PRO A 59 -19.46 8.82 7.95
C PRO A 59 -18.68 8.29 6.74
N GLU A 60 -18.04 9.19 6.01
CA GLU A 60 -17.16 8.94 4.89
C GLU A 60 -16.00 7.97 5.25
N ASP A 61 -15.35 8.20 6.39
CA ASP A 61 -14.23 7.37 6.84
C ASP A 61 -14.72 5.97 7.24
N ILE A 62 -15.93 5.88 7.81
CA ILE A 62 -16.57 4.60 8.15
C ILE A 62 -16.84 3.78 6.89
N PHE A 63 -17.39 4.40 5.84
CA PHE A 63 -17.62 3.71 4.58
C PHE A 63 -16.31 3.25 3.94
N CYS A 64 -15.25 4.06 3.98
CA CYS A 64 -13.94 3.65 3.47
C CYS A 64 -13.37 2.46 4.24
N ALA A 65 -13.42 2.48 5.57
CA ALA A 65 -12.93 1.37 6.38
C ALA A 65 -13.78 0.10 6.22
N LEU A 66 -15.11 0.21 6.07
CA LEU A 66 -15.96 -0.94 5.72
C LEU A 66 -15.65 -1.49 4.33
N ASP A 67 -15.29 -0.64 3.37
CA ASP A 67 -14.84 -1.05 2.04
C ASP A 67 -13.58 -1.89 2.11
N GLU A 68 -12.58 -1.43 2.88
CA GLU A 68 -11.33 -2.16 3.10
C GLU A 68 -11.57 -3.51 3.81
N LEU A 69 -12.43 -3.55 4.83
CA LEU A 69 -12.81 -4.81 5.48
C LEU A 69 -13.51 -5.77 4.49
N ALA A 70 -14.34 -5.26 3.58
CA ALA A 70 -14.98 -6.07 2.54
C ALA A 70 -13.97 -6.62 1.53
N ASP A 71 -12.99 -5.81 1.10
CA ASP A 71 -11.94 -6.24 0.16
C ASP A 71 -11.09 -7.38 0.73
N HIS A 72 -10.97 -7.45 2.05
CA HIS A 72 -10.31 -8.55 2.76
C HIS A 72 -11.23 -9.72 3.13
N GLY A 73 -12.50 -9.67 2.72
CA GLY A 73 -13.49 -10.71 2.95
C GLY A 73 -13.89 -10.86 4.43
N LEU A 74 -13.75 -9.79 5.22
CA LEU A 74 -14.13 -9.76 6.64
C LEU A 74 -15.59 -9.36 6.85
N LEU A 75 -16.28 -8.93 5.78
CA LEU A 75 -17.71 -8.64 5.76
C LEU A 75 -18.46 -9.66 4.89
N ARG A 76 -19.65 -10.07 5.34
CA ARG A 76 -20.53 -10.96 4.56
C ARG A 76 -21.05 -10.31 3.29
N ALA A 77 -21.28 -9.01 3.33
CA ALA A 77 -21.77 -8.23 2.20
C ALA A 77 -21.09 -6.87 2.16
N ARG A 78 -20.74 -6.44 0.94
CA ARG A 78 -20.15 -5.13 0.70
C ARG A 78 -21.21 -4.05 0.97
N VAL A 79 -20.87 -3.06 1.77
CA VAL A 79 -21.77 -1.94 2.08
C VAL A 79 -21.47 -0.79 1.14
N SER A 80 -22.34 -0.57 0.15
CA SER A 80 -22.18 0.53 -0.81
C SER A 80 -22.36 1.90 -0.14
N PRO A 81 -21.43 2.85 -0.32
CA PRO A 81 -21.61 4.21 0.14
C PRO A 81 -22.74 4.92 -0.62
N PRO A 82 -23.43 5.91 -0.01
CA PRO A 82 -24.33 6.79 -0.74
C PRO A 82 -23.58 7.55 -1.83
N ALA A 83 -24.25 7.89 -2.94
CA ALA A 83 -23.63 8.41 -4.16
C ALA A 83 -22.72 9.64 -3.98
N ALA A 84 -22.90 10.41 -2.90
CA ALA A 84 -22.09 11.59 -2.56
C ALA A 84 -20.73 11.26 -1.91
N VAL A 85 -20.53 10.03 -1.44
CA VAL A 85 -19.38 9.60 -0.62
C VAL A 85 -18.47 8.71 -1.46
N ARG A 86 -17.74 9.32 -2.40
CA ARG A 86 -16.69 8.62 -3.15
C ARG A 86 -15.50 9.54 -3.32
N ARG A 87 -14.68 9.70 -2.26
CA ARG A 87 -13.28 10.19 -2.34
C ARG A 87 -12.67 10.37 -0.94
N ARG A 88 -11.81 9.42 -0.56
CA ARG A 88 -10.51 9.60 0.15
C ARG A 88 -10.05 8.23 0.62
N THR A 89 -9.00 7.68 0.01
CA THR A 89 -8.38 6.43 0.45
C THR A 89 -7.26 6.74 1.43
N ARG A 90 -7.50 6.49 2.73
CA ARG A 90 -6.44 6.19 3.70
C ARG A 90 -6.49 4.69 3.95
N ARG A 91 -5.43 3.97 3.56
CA ARG A 91 -5.30 2.54 3.84
C ARG A 91 -5.04 2.32 5.31
N GLU A 92 -5.99 1.70 6.01
CA GLU A 92 -5.87 1.33 7.42
C GLU A 92 -5.73 -0.18 7.62
N VAL A 93 -5.86 -0.98 6.55
CA VAL A 93 -5.60 -2.42 6.55
C VAL A 93 -4.29 -2.76 5.82
N LEU A 94 -3.41 -3.49 6.50
CA LEU A 94 -2.15 -3.99 5.95
C LEU A 94 -2.19 -5.52 5.88
N GLY A 95 -2.08 -6.07 4.66
CA GLY A 95 -1.98 -7.51 4.45
C GLY A 95 -0.55 -8.00 4.29
N VAL A 96 -0.19 -9.06 5.00
CA VAL A 96 1.09 -9.77 4.84
C VAL A 96 0.81 -11.14 4.24
N LEU A 97 1.05 -11.28 2.93
CA LEU A 97 0.89 -12.54 2.19
C LEU A 97 2.09 -13.46 2.44
N VAL A 98 1.83 -14.74 2.74
CA VAL A 98 2.86 -15.77 2.85
C VAL A 98 3.07 -16.44 1.48
N GLY A 99 4.15 -16.06 0.79
CA GLY A 99 4.99 -16.94 -0.03
C GLY A 99 4.54 -17.38 -1.44
N ALA A 100 5.09 -16.73 -2.47
CA ALA A 100 5.65 -17.43 -3.62
C ALA A 100 7.15 -17.12 -3.66
N ALA A 101 7.96 -18.17 -3.75
CA ALA A 101 9.38 -18.17 -3.45
C ALA A 101 10.25 -17.45 -4.49
N ALA A 102 11.44 -17.09 -3.99
CA ALA A 102 12.63 -16.65 -4.71
C ALA A 102 12.89 -17.37 -6.05
N ALA A 103 13.18 -16.58 -7.07
CA ALA A 103 14.11 -16.94 -8.13
C ALA A 103 14.95 -15.71 -8.51
N GLY A 104 16.24 -15.73 -8.13
CA GLY A 104 17.33 -15.11 -8.86
C GLY A 104 17.44 -13.59 -8.88
N LEU A 105 18.00 -13.00 -7.83
CA LEU A 105 18.81 -11.78 -7.96
C LEU A 105 20.17 -12.14 -8.59
N VAL A 106 20.41 -11.74 -9.84
CA VAL A 106 21.76 -11.51 -10.38
C VAL A 106 21.73 -10.16 -11.12
N PRO A 107 22.65 -9.22 -10.83
CA PRO A 107 22.66 -7.89 -11.46
C PRO A 107 23.39 -7.92 -12.82
N PRO A 108 22.97 -7.14 -13.85
CA PRO A 108 23.74 -7.02 -15.08
C PRO A 108 24.85 -5.96 -14.94
N THR A 109 26.09 -6.39 -15.14
CA THR A 109 27.24 -5.51 -15.45
C THR A 109 27.53 -5.60 -16.95
N ALA A 110 28.00 -4.49 -17.54
CA ALA A 110 28.02 -4.22 -18.97
C ALA A 110 29.22 -4.84 -19.75
N ALA A 111 28.91 -5.42 -20.93
CA ALA A 111 29.59 -5.40 -22.26
C ALA A 111 31.10 -5.77 -22.42
N PRO A 112 31.64 -5.92 -23.65
CA PRO A 112 31.26 -6.76 -24.82
C PRO A 112 32.48 -7.58 -25.39
N LEU A 113 32.28 -8.58 -26.26
CA LEU A 113 33.11 -8.87 -27.48
C LEU A 113 32.72 -10.18 -28.24
N ALA A 114 32.42 -9.99 -29.54
CA ALA A 114 32.79 -10.75 -30.76
C ALA A 114 32.82 -12.32 -30.86
N ALA A 115 31.87 -12.83 -31.69
CA ALA A 115 32.04 -13.68 -32.91
C ALA A 115 32.34 -15.22 -32.80
N PRO A 116 32.16 -16.05 -33.87
CA PRO A 116 30.94 -16.27 -34.68
C PRO A 116 30.67 -17.77 -35.11
N LEU A 117 29.50 -17.99 -35.76
CA LEU A 117 29.15 -18.99 -36.81
C LEU A 117 29.19 -20.52 -36.55
N ALA A 118 28.02 -21.19 -36.65
CA ALA A 118 27.70 -22.26 -37.64
C ALA A 118 26.27 -22.85 -37.45
N PRO A 119 25.65 -23.47 -38.49
CA PRO A 119 24.19 -23.55 -38.69
C PRO A 119 23.52 -24.94 -38.48
N ARG A 120 22.17 -24.91 -38.29
CA ARG A 120 21.02 -25.83 -38.62
C ARG A 120 21.29 -27.31 -39.03
N PRO A 121 20.35 -28.29 -38.85
CA PRO A 121 18.89 -28.15 -39.13
C PRO A 121 17.89 -29.03 -38.30
N ASP A 122 16.60 -28.71 -38.54
CA ASP A 122 15.36 -29.51 -38.56
C ASP A 122 15.02 -30.56 -37.47
N ASP A 123 13.88 -30.36 -36.82
CA ASP A 123 12.88 -31.44 -36.71
C ASP A 123 11.45 -30.88 -36.54
N ASP A 124 10.61 -31.26 -37.49
CA ASP A 124 9.18 -31.07 -37.54
C ASP A 124 8.48 -31.77 -36.36
N ARG A 125 7.60 -31.05 -35.66
CA ARG A 125 6.33 -31.59 -35.14
C ARG A 125 5.40 -30.49 -34.68
N LEU A 126 4.58 -30.04 -35.62
CA LEU A 126 3.28 -29.43 -35.38
C LEU A 126 2.35 -30.47 -34.76
N LEU A 127 1.80 -30.21 -33.57
CA LEU A 127 0.48 -30.71 -33.17
C LEU A 127 -0.25 -29.62 -32.39
N ALA A 128 -1.24 -29.05 -33.07
CA ALA A 128 -2.21 -28.12 -32.53
C ALA A 128 -3.16 -28.83 -31.54
N ALA A 129 -3.46 -28.17 -30.43
CA ALA A 129 -4.57 -28.55 -29.55
C ALA A 129 -5.90 -28.13 -30.18
N PRO A 130 -6.95 -28.97 -30.19
CA PRO A 130 -8.27 -28.58 -30.71
C PRO A 130 -9.08 -27.77 -29.66
N PRO A 131 -9.90 -26.79 -30.07
CA PRO A 131 -10.71 -25.98 -29.17
C PRO A 131 -11.96 -26.72 -28.66
N HIS A 132 -12.24 -26.56 -27.37
CA HIS A 132 -13.44 -27.03 -26.66
C HIS A 132 -14.69 -26.21 -27.05
N GLU A 133 -15.44 -26.61 -28.08
CA GLU A 133 -16.82 -26.08 -28.29
C GLU A 133 -17.87 -27.11 -28.77
N HIS A 134 -17.50 -28.39 -28.93
CA HIS A 134 -18.45 -29.41 -29.43
C HIS A 134 -19.18 -30.24 -28.35
N GLY A 135 -18.70 -30.26 -27.10
CA GLY A 135 -19.30 -31.10 -26.05
C GLY A 135 -20.65 -30.62 -25.50
N GLU A 136 -20.88 -29.30 -25.46
CA GLU A 136 -22.12 -28.76 -24.87
C GLU A 136 -23.33 -28.85 -25.81
N LYS A 137 -23.10 -28.88 -27.13
CA LYS A 137 -24.17 -29.01 -28.13
C LYS A 137 -24.70 -30.44 -28.25
N GLU A 138 -23.86 -31.46 -28.05
CA GLU A 138 -24.30 -32.86 -27.99
C GLU A 138 -25.07 -33.18 -26.70
N ALA A 139 -24.64 -32.63 -25.56
CA ALA A 139 -25.33 -32.84 -24.28
C ALA A 139 -26.76 -32.24 -24.29
N ARG A 140 -26.95 -31.08 -24.92
CA ARG A 140 -28.27 -30.46 -25.07
C ARG A 140 -29.15 -31.19 -26.08
N SER A 141 -28.58 -31.75 -27.15
CA SER A 141 -29.32 -32.54 -28.14
C SER A 141 -29.85 -33.87 -27.58
N LYS A 142 -29.07 -34.56 -26.73
CA LYS A 142 -29.53 -35.79 -26.06
C LYS A 142 -30.62 -35.54 -25.01
N ALA A 143 -30.53 -34.45 -24.25
CA ALA A 143 -31.56 -34.09 -23.27
C ALA A 143 -32.92 -33.74 -23.93
N GLU A 144 -32.90 -33.19 -25.14
CA GLU A 144 -34.12 -32.84 -25.88
C GLU A 144 -34.79 -34.07 -26.54
N GLN A 145 -34.00 -35.09 -26.91
CA GLN A 145 -34.53 -36.37 -27.40
C GLN A 145 -35.25 -37.17 -26.30
N HIS A 146 -34.74 -37.17 -25.07
CA HIS A 146 -35.43 -37.81 -23.93
C HIS A 146 -36.73 -37.11 -23.52
N ARG A 147 -36.91 -35.83 -23.88
CA ARG A 147 -38.15 -35.08 -23.61
C ARG A 147 -39.24 -35.32 -24.67
N LYS A 148 -38.87 -35.77 -25.88
CA LYS A 148 -39.81 -36.07 -26.98
C LYS A 148 -40.33 -37.51 -26.98
N LEU A 149 -39.64 -38.43 -26.31
CA LEU A 149 -40.11 -39.80 -26.11
C LEU A 149 -40.90 -39.88 -24.79
N GLY A 150 -42.13 -39.37 -24.85
CA GLY A 150 -43.10 -39.42 -23.75
C GLY A 150 -43.36 -40.84 -23.25
N ALA A 151 -43.70 -40.91 -21.97
CA ALA A 151 -43.94 -42.11 -21.18
C ALA A 151 -44.93 -43.09 -21.82
N ALA A 152 -44.52 -44.36 -21.88
CA ALA A 152 -45.41 -45.52 -21.95
C ALA A 152 -44.89 -46.58 -20.95
N PRO A 153 -45.76 -47.24 -20.15
CA PRO A 153 -45.33 -48.16 -19.12
C PRO A 153 -45.03 -49.52 -19.76
N LEU A 154 -43.83 -50.06 -19.52
CA LEU A 154 -43.49 -51.43 -19.92
C LEU A 154 -43.34 -52.33 -18.70
N ALA A 155 -44.09 -53.41 -18.78
CA ALA A 155 -44.21 -54.49 -17.81
C ALA A 155 -42.88 -55.23 -17.56
N ALA A 156 -42.83 -55.88 -16.39
CA ALA A 156 -41.76 -56.76 -15.92
C ALA A 156 -41.34 -57.79 -16.99
N PRO A 157 -40.03 -57.89 -17.30
CA PRO A 157 -39.15 -58.79 -16.54
C PRO A 157 -37.67 -58.31 -16.43
N PHE A 158 -37.38 -57.02 -16.26
CA PHE A 158 -36.00 -56.50 -16.20
C PHE A 158 -35.46 -56.22 -14.77
N GLN A 159 -36.25 -56.43 -13.71
CA GLN A 159 -35.83 -56.09 -12.35
C GLN A 159 -34.90 -57.12 -11.68
N VAL A 160 -34.70 -58.31 -12.27
CA VAL A 160 -33.84 -59.35 -11.66
C VAL A 160 -32.35 -59.14 -12.00
N VAL A 161 -32.03 -58.58 -13.17
CA VAL A 161 -30.63 -58.42 -13.60
C VAL A 161 -29.93 -57.23 -12.93
N ILE A 162 -30.69 -56.19 -12.55
CA ILE A 162 -30.12 -54.98 -11.91
C ILE A 162 -29.79 -55.22 -10.42
N ALA A 163 -30.42 -56.19 -9.77
CA ALA A 163 -30.17 -56.50 -8.37
C ALA A 163 -28.84 -57.26 -8.15
N GLU A 164 -28.48 -58.17 -9.07
CA GLU A 164 -27.23 -58.95 -8.96
C GLU A 164 -25.98 -58.12 -9.25
N GLU A 165 -26.03 -57.17 -10.19
CA GLU A 165 -24.90 -56.28 -10.47
C GLU A 165 -24.65 -55.26 -9.35
N ARG A 166 -25.71 -54.82 -8.65
CA ARG A 166 -25.57 -53.95 -7.47
C ARG A 166 -24.88 -54.65 -6.31
N GLY A 167 -25.18 -55.93 -6.07
CA GLY A 167 -24.54 -56.71 -4.99
C GLY A 167 -23.03 -56.89 -5.19
N LYS A 168 -22.57 -57.02 -6.44
CA LYS A 168 -21.13 -57.11 -6.75
C LYS A 168 -20.40 -55.78 -6.58
N ALA A 169 -21.02 -54.67 -6.99
CA ALA A 169 -20.42 -53.34 -6.86
C ALA A 169 -20.27 -52.89 -5.39
N GLU A 170 -21.21 -53.26 -4.51
CA GLU A 170 -21.09 -52.95 -3.07
C GLU A 170 -20.01 -53.80 -2.38
N ALA A 171 -19.84 -55.06 -2.77
CA ALA A 171 -18.78 -55.92 -2.25
C ALA A 171 -17.37 -55.42 -2.65
N ASP A 172 -17.21 -54.95 -3.90
CA ASP A 172 -15.94 -54.41 -4.38
C ASP A 172 -15.56 -53.08 -3.69
N LEU A 173 -16.55 -52.23 -3.37
CA LEU A 173 -16.32 -51.00 -2.63
C LEU A 173 -15.89 -51.26 -1.17
N LEU A 174 -16.51 -52.23 -0.50
CA LEU A 174 -16.13 -52.61 0.86
C LEU A 174 -14.72 -53.22 0.91
N GLY A 175 -14.33 -54.03 -0.08
CA GLY A 175 -12.97 -54.55 -0.21
C GLY A 175 -11.91 -53.46 -0.44
N ALA A 176 -12.24 -52.41 -1.22
CA ALA A 176 -11.33 -51.28 -1.44
C ALA A 176 -11.11 -50.43 -0.18
N TYR A 177 -12.14 -50.27 0.65
CA TYR A 177 -12.03 -49.53 1.93
C TYR A 177 -11.18 -50.28 2.97
N GLU A 178 -11.31 -51.61 3.08
CA GLU A 178 -10.45 -52.39 3.97
C GLU A 178 -8.97 -52.41 3.52
N ALA A 179 -8.73 -52.39 2.21
CA ALA A 179 -7.38 -52.31 1.65
C ALA A 179 -6.72 -50.94 1.88
N ALA A 180 -7.50 -49.85 1.93
CA ALA A 180 -7.01 -48.51 2.23
C ALA A 180 -6.66 -48.33 3.72
N ALA A 181 -7.39 -48.98 4.62
CA ALA A 181 -7.18 -48.88 6.07
C ALA A 181 -5.93 -49.63 6.59
N LYS A 182 -5.32 -50.52 5.79
CA LYS A 182 -4.19 -51.37 6.19
C LYS A 182 -2.83 -50.95 5.61
N ARG A 183 -2.71 -49.79 4.96
CA ARG A 183 -1.42 -49.30 4.44
C ARG A 183 -0.61 -48.59 5.54
N PRO A 184 0.68 -48.91 5.74
CA PRO A 184 1.53 -48.24 6.74
C PRO A 184 1.90 -46.80 6.34
N ASP A 185 2.16 -45.99 7.36
CA ASP A 185 2.36 -44.54 7.38
C ASP A 185 3.11 -43.97 6.17
N SER A 186 2.48 -42.98 5.54
CA SER A 186 3.02 -42.30 4.36
C SER A 186 4.15 -41.31 4.75
N PRO A 187 5.12 -41.03 3.85
CA PRO A 187 6.21 -40.09 4.07
C PRO A 187 5.79 -38.65 4.40
N SER A 188 4.49 -38.33 4.32
CA SER A 188 3.90 -37.04 4.71
C SER A 188 3.96 -36.82 6.24
N GLU A 189 3.70 -37.85 7.05
CA GLU A 189 3.68 -37.67 8.51
C GLU A 189 5.07 -37.48 9.11
N ALA A 190 6.10 -38.06 8.49
CA ALA A 190 7.50 -37.83 8.89
C ALA A 190 7.96 -36.39 8.56
N ALA A 191 7.43 -35.80 7.49
CA ALA A 191 7.69 -34.40 7.15
C ALA A 191 6.97 -33.43 8.09
N ASP A 192 5.74 -33.77 8.50
CA ASP A 192 4.97 -32.95 9.44
C ASP A 192 5.54 -32.97 10.85
N LYS A 193 6.06 -34.10 11.33
CA LYS A 193 6.77 -34.17 12.63
C LYS A 193 8.05 -33.31 12.63
N ARG A 194 8.83 -33.31 11.55
CA ARG A 194 10.04 -32.47 11.43
C ARG A 194 9.73 -30.97 11.36
N ARG A 195 8.57 -30.58 10.83
CA ARG A 195 8.13 -29.17 10.77
C ARG A 195 7.73 -28.62 12.15
N VAL A 196 7.17 -29.47 13.01
CA VAL A 196 6.79 -29.08 14.38
C VAL A 196 8.01 -28.84 15.26
N GLU A 197 9.09 -29.62 15.10
CA GLU A 197 10.31 -29.49 15.91
C GLU A 197 11.17 -28.25 15.55
N LEU A 198 11.08 -27.74 14.32
CA LEU A 198 11.85 -26.57 13.84
C LEU A 198 11.15 -25.20 14.08
N ALA A 199 9.90 -25.20 14.52
CA ALA A 199 9.08 -24.00 14.69
C ALA A 199 9.63 -22.96 15.71
N PRO A 200 10.25 -23.33 16.85
CA PRO A 200 10.70 -22.35 17.84
C PRO A 200 11.89 -21.49 17.35
N GLY A 201 12.80 -22.08 16.57
CA GLY A 201 13.99 -21.37 16.05
C GLY A 201 13.64 -20.34 14.97
N LEU A 202 12.58 -20.60 14.19
CA LEU A 202 12.10 -19.68 13.15
C LEU A 202 11.36 -18.47 13.72
N ALA A 203 10.70 -18.61 14.88
CA ALA A 203 10.04 -17.50 15.56
C ALA A 203 11.07 -16.47 16.07
N ALA A 204 12.13 -16.93 16.71
CA ALA A 204 13.21 -16.07 17.22
C ALA A 204 13.95 -15.34 16.09
N ALA A 205 14.21 -16.02 14.96
CA ALA A 205 14.83 -15.39 13.78
C ALA A 205 13.95 -14.29 13.17
N ARG A 206 12.63 -14.54 13.06
CA ARG A 206 11.67 -13.54 12.55
C ARG A 206 11.53 -12.33 13.46
N GLU A 207 11.59 -12.52 14.77
CA GLU A 207 11.57 -11.40 15.72
C GLU A 207 12.83 -10.55 15.63
N ALA A 208 14.00 -11.18 15.44
CA ALA A 208 15.26 -10.46 15.21
C ALA A 208 15.23 -9.64 13.90
N ASP A 209 14.66 -10.19 12.83
CA ASP A 209 14.50 -9.47 11.55
C ASP A 209 13.49 -8.32 11.66
N ARG A 210 12.39 -8.49 12.41
CA ARG A 210 11.45 -7.40 12.72
C ARG A 210 12.12 -6.28 13.50
N LYS A 211 12.91 -6.60 14.53
CA LYS A 211 13.67 -5.60 15.30
C LYS A 211 14.67 -4.85 14.42
N ARG A 212 15.31 -5.52 13.46
CA ARG A 212 16.20 -4.88 12.47
C ARG A 212 15.46 -3.98 11.49
N ALA A 213 14.26 -4.34 11.06
CA ALA A 213 13.47 -3.54 10.11
C ALA A 213 12.85 -2.29 10.76
N VAL A 214 12.49 -2.35 12.05
CA VAL A 214 11.84 -1.23 12.76
C VAL A 214 12.86 -0.21 13.28
N ALA A 215 14.09 -0.62 13.60
CA ALA A 215 15.15 0.26 14.08
C ALA A 215 15.40 1.53 13.23
N PRO A 216 15.50 1.46 11.88
CA PRO A 216 15.69 2.68 11.07
C PRO A 216 14.47 3.62 11.06
N LEU A 217 13.24 3.10 11.21
CA LEU A 217 12.03 3.91 11.24
C LEU A 217 11.91 4.71 12.53
N LEU A 218 12.23 4.09 13.68
CA LEU A 218 12.29 4.78 14.97
C LEU A 218 13.37 5.87 14.97
N ALA A 219 14.54 5.59 14.36
CA ALA A 219 15.60 6.59 14.22
C ALA A 219 15.17 7.79 13.35
N GLN A 220 14.38 7.56 12.29
CA GLN A 220 13.82 8.64 11.48
C GLN A 220 12.77 9.48 12.23
N GLU A 221 11.91 8.84 13.03
CA GLU A 221 10.92 9.55 13.85
C GLU A 221 11.59 10.43 14.93
N GLU A 222 12.61 9.91 15.61
CA GLU A 222 13.38 10.69 16.57
C GLU A 222 14.13 11.86 15.91
N ALA A 223 14.69 11.64 14.73
CA ALA A 223 15.34 12.71 13.96
C ALA A 223 14.33 13.81 13.60
N ALA A 224 13.14 13.44 13.12
CA ALA A 224 12.07 14.38 12.78
C ALA A 224 11.57 15.16 14.01
N LYS A 225 11.44 14.52 15.18
CA LYS A 225 11.11 15.18 16.44
C LYS A 225 12.18 16.19 16.85
N ARG A 226 13.46 15.81 16.81
CA ARG A 226 14.58 16.73 17.11
C ARG A 226 14.63 17.92 16.14
N ASP A 227 14.28 17.71 14.88
CA ASP A 227 14.24 18.77 13.86
C ASP A 227 13.09 19.75 14.09
N LEU A 228 11.91 19.24 14.48
CA LEU A 228 10.77 20.06 14.91
C LEU A 228 11.11 20.87 16.17
N ASP A 229 11.76 20.26 17.15
CA ASP A 229 12.19 20.93 18.38
C ASP A 229 13.25 22.01 18.12
N ARG A 230 14.20 21.76 17.20
CA ARG A 230 15.15 22.78 16.73
C ARG A 230 14.41 23.95 16.09
N ARG A 231 13.50 23.68 15.15
CA ARG A 231 12.70 24.73 14.50
C ARG A 231 11.85 25.51 15.48
N ALA A 232 11.26 24.85 16.48
CA ALA A 232 10.50 25.51 17.53
C ALA A 232 11.40 26.45 18.37
N ARG A 233 12.63 26.04 18.67
CA ARG A 233 13.63 26.89 19.38
C ARG A 233 14.13 28.05 18.51
N ASP A 234 14.41 27.81 17.24
CA ASP A 234 14.85 28.84 16.30
C ASP A 234 13.75 29.89 16.04
N LEU A 235 12.47 29.49 16.13
CA LEU A 235 11.32 30.39 16.01
C LEU A 235 11.03 31.18 17.29
N THR A 236 11.38 30.65 18.46
CA THR A 236 11.16 31.31 19.76
C THR A 236 12.35 32.19 20.20
N GLY A 237 13.58 31.83 19.80
CA GLY A 237 14.80 32.60 20.07
C GLY A 237 14.73 34.10 19.71
N PRO A 238 14.33 34.48 18.48
CA PRO A 238 14.25 35.89 18.09
C PRO A 238 13.07 36.63 18.76
N ALA A 239 11.98 35.94 19.07
CA ALA A 239 10.84 36.55 19.79
C ALA A 239 11.18 36.81 21.27
N ALA A 240 11.87 35.87 21.92
CA ALA A 240 12.39 36.04 23.28
C ALA A 240 13.49 37.12 23.35
N ALA A 241 14.38 37.19 22.34
CA ALA A 241 15.40 38.24 22.27
C ALA A 241 14.82 39.64 22.04
N LEU A 242 13.74 39.77 21.25
CA LEU A 242 13.01 41.02 21.08
C LEU A 242 12.29 41.43 22.37
N SER A 243 11.63 40.48 23.06
CA SER A 243 10.99 40.74 24.35
C SER A 243 11.98 41.15 25.45
N ALA A 244 13.16 40.52 25.49
CA ALA A 244 14.22 40.88 26.43
C ALA A 244 14.83 42.26 26.16
N ARG A 245 15.01 42.62 24.88
CA ARG A 245 15.41 43.99 24.48
C ARG A 245 14.36 45.03 24.84
N GLU A 246 13.08 44.70 24.67
CA GLU A 246 11.97 45.58 25.05
C GLU A 246 11.91 45.81 26.57
N GLN A 247 12.16 44.77 27.37
CA GLN A 247 12.27 44.89 28.83
C GLN A 247 13.50 45.72 29.24
N GLN A 248 14.67 45.50 28.63
CA GLN A 248 15.87 46.29 28.92
C GLN A 248 15.69 47.78 28.56
N ALA A 249 15.05 48.08 27.44
CA ALA A 249 14.86 49.45 27.00
C ALA A 249 13.69 50.17 27.71
N LYS A 250 12.66 49.44 28.17
CA LYS A 250 11.66 49.96 29.12
C LYS A 250 12.29 50.30 30.46
N LEU A 251 13.23 49.50 30.95
CA LEU A 251 13.98 49.78 32.18
C LEU A 251 14.94 50.98 32.02
N ALA A 252 15.43 51.24 30.80
CA ALA A 252 16.28 52.40 30.50
C ALA A 252 15.50 53.71 30.30
N GLY A 253 14.16 53.69 30.27
CA GLY A 253 13.32 54.87 30.06
C GLY A 253 13.35 55.44 28.63
N GLU A 254 13.90 54.70 27.67
CA GLU A 254 14.11 55.15 26.28
C GLU A 254 12.88 54.97 25.37
N PHE A 255 11.80 54.36 25.88
CA PHE A 255 10.62 54.03 25.08
C PHE A 255 9.56 55.13 25.11
N GLY A 256 9.61 56.03 24.13
CA GLY A 256 8.51 56.94 23.79
C GLY A 256 7.45 56.28 22.87
N PRO A 257 6.21 56.82 22.80
CA PRO A 257 5.09 56.23 22.06
C PRO A 257 5.34 56.03 20.56
N ALA A 258 6.28 56.78 19.97
CA ALA A 258 6.69 56.62 18.59
C ALA A 258 7.37 55.26 18.31
N HIS A 259 8.11 54.72 19.30
CA HIS A 259 8.86 53.48 19.17
C HIS A 259 7.98 52.24 19.29
N GLU A 260 6.89 52.35 20.05
CA GLU A 260 5.86 51.31 20.24
C GLU A 260 5.04 51.11 18.95
N ALA A 261 4.70 52.20 18.26
CA ALA A 261 4.03 52.17 16.96
C ALA A 261 4.91 51.51 15.87
N THR A 262 6.22 51.79 15.86
CA THR A 262 7.15 51.17 14.90
C THR A 262 7.30 49.66 15.18
N HIS A 263 7.35 49.26 16.45
CA HIS A 263 7.42 47.87 16.84
C HIS A 263 6.15 47.09 16.48
N GLN A 264 4.96 47.65 16.74
CA GLN A 264 3.69 47.06 16.32
C GLN A 264 3.58 46.94 14.80
N ALA A 265 4.04 47.94 14.04
CA ALA A 265 4.07 47.86 12.58
C ALA A 265 4.97 46.72 12.08
N LEU A 266 6.13 46.52 12.73
CA LEU A 266 7.10 45.51 12.36
C LEU A 266 6.65 44.08 12.73
N VAL A 267 6.01 43.90 13.89
CA VAL A 267 5.36 42.65 14.28
C VAL A 267 4.21 42.31 13.33
N THR A 268 3.39 43.31 12.96
CA THR A 268 2.28 43.12 12.01
C THR A 268 2.80 42.77 10.61
N ALA A 269 3.88 43.40 10.15
CA ALA A 269 4.52 43.10 8.87
C ALA A 269 5.12 41.67 8.86
N LEU A 270 5.75 41.24 9.96
CA LEU A 270 6.26 39.87 10.10
C LEU A 270 5.13 38.83 10.17
N ALA A 271 4.01 39.14 10.82
CA ALA A 271 2.82 38.28 10.84
C ALA A 271 2.20 38.13 9.44
N ARG A 272 2.08 39.23 8.67
CA ARG A 272 1.61 39.19 7.27
C ARG A 272 2.56 38.39 6.37
N ARG A 273 3.87 38.54 6.55
CA ARG A 273 4.89 37.79 5.81
C ARG A 273 4.91 36.29 6.14
N ARG A 274 4.48 35.90 7.34
CA ARG A 274 4.33 34.48 7.75
C ARG A 274 3.10 33.79 7.11
N LEU A 275 2.03 34.53 6.83
CA LEU A 275 0.78 33.98 6.27
C LEU A 275 0.77 33.87 4.74
N GLN A 276 1.40 34.81 4.03
CA GLN A 276 1.34 34.87 2.56
C GLN A 276 1.92 33.64 1.80
N PRO A 277 3.05 33.04 2.20
CA PRO A 277 3.63 31.92 1.45
C PRO A 277 2.81 30.63 1.59
N GLY A 278 2.16 30.42 2.75
CA GLY A 278 1.31 29.26 3.01
C GLY A 278 0.04 29.31 2.18
N GLU A 279 -0.69 30.41 2.25
CA GLU A 279 -1.96 30.56 1.52
C GLU A 279 -1.79 30.53 0.00
N GLN A 280 -0.72 31.12 -0.53
CA GLN A 280 -0.44 31.04 -1.98
C GLN A 280 -0.07 29.62 -2.41
N ARG A 281 0.71 28.91 -1.60
CA ARG A 281 1.09 27.52 -1.88
C ARG A 281 -0.11 26.59 -1.79
N ASP A 282 -0.98 26.78 -0.80
CA ASP A 282 -2.21 26.00 -0.65
C ASP A 282 -3.18 26.27 -1.81
N LYS A 283 -3.31 27.53 -2.25
CA LYS A 283 -4.08 27.88 -3.46
C LYS A 283 -3.51 27.24 -4.72
N GLN A 284 -2.18 27.21 -4.90
CA GLN A 284 -1.54 26.54 -6.04
C GLN A 284 -1.73 25.02 -6.00
N VAL A 285 -1.62 24.41 -4.82
CA VAL A 285 -1.89 22.97 -4.64
C VAL A 285 -3.35 22.66 -4.95
N GLN A 286 -4.30 23.48 -4.48
CA GLN A 286 -5.72 23.31 -4.77
C GLN A 286 -6.00 23.46 -6.27
N GLN A 287 -5.45 24.49 -6.93
CA GLN A 287 -5.60 24.68 -8.38
C GLN A 287 -5.03 23.50 -9.18
N ALA A 288 -3.87 22.96 -8.78
CA ALA A 288 -3.29 21.79 -9.42
C ALA A 288 -4.15 20.52 -9.22
N GLN A 289 -4.79 20.37 -8.05
CA GLN A 289 -5.73 19.28 -7.78
C GLN A 289 -7.01 19.43 -8.61
N ASP A 290 -7.58 20.64 -8.69
CA ASP A 290 -8.78 20.92 -9.48
C ASP A 290 -8.52 20.70 -10.98
N ALA A 291 -7.34 21.09 -11.48
CA ALA A 291 -6.95 20.84 -12.86
C ALA A 291 -6.83 19.35 -13.18
N ARG A 292 -6.22 18.57 -12.28
CA ARG A 292 -6.16 17.10 -12.40
C ARG A 292 -7.56 16.49 -12.39
N TRP A 293 -8.42 16.93 -11.48
CA TRP A 293 -9.79 16.44 -11.40
C TRP A 293 -10.61 16.70 -12.67
N ARG A 294 -10.45 17.88 -13.28
CA ARG A 294 -11.09 18.20 -14.56
C ARG A 294 -10.58 17.33 -15.69
N ALA A 295 -9.28 17.01 -15.71
CA ALA A 295 -8.70 16.09 -16.70
C ALA A 295 -9.28 14.68 -16.55
N ASP A 296 -9.37 14.16 -15.32
CA ASP A 296 -9.94 12.83 -15.05
C ASP A 296 -11.42 12.74 -15.47
N ILE A 297 -12.20 13.81 -15.25
CA ILE A 297 -13.61 13.86 -15.70
C ILE A 297 -13.69 13.88 -17.23
N ALA A 298 -12.82 14.64 -17.89
CA ALA A 298 -12.80 14.71 -19.35
C ALA A 298 -12.44 13.35 -19.96
N GLU A 299 -11.48 12.63 -19.38
CA GLU A 299 -11.10 11.28 -19.77
C GLU A 299 -12.26 10.30 -19.59
N GLY A 300 -12.92 10.28 -18.43
CA GLY A 300 -14.07 9.42 -18.19
C GLY A 300 -15.27 9.70 -19.10
N ARG A 301 -15.49 10.97 -19.50
CA ARG A 301 -16.52 11.32 -20.49
C ARG A 301 -16.16 10.87 -21.90
N SER A 302 -14.87 10.86 -22.26
CA SER A 302 -14.40 10.32 -23.53
C SER A 302 -14.65 8.81 -23.59
N GLU A 303 -14.30 8.08 -22.53
CA GLU A 303 -14.56 6.64 -22.44
C GLU A 303 -16.06 6.31 -22.56
N GLU A 304 -16.93 7.09 -21.91
CA GLU A 304 -18.38 6.90 -22.02
C GLU A 304 -18.91 7.20 -23.45
N GLN A 305 -18.33 8.17 -24.14
CA GLN A 305 -18.68 8.46 -25.54
C GLN A 305 -18.21 7.36 -26.49
N ASP A 306 -17.01 6.81 -26.27
CA ASP A 306 -16.48 5.69 -27.03
C ASP A 306 -17.33 4.43 -26.83
N ASP A 307 -17.70 4.10 -25.59
CA ASP A 307 -18.59 2.98 -25.29
C ASP A 307 -19.98 3.16 -25.94
N LYS A 308 -20.54 4.37 -25.91
CA LYS A 308 -21.79 4.68 -26.62
C LYS A 308 -21.64 4.54 -28.13
N ALA A 309 -20.50 4.90 -28.71
CA ALA A 309 -20.24 4.72 -30.14
C ALA A 309 -20.16 3.22 -30.51
N VAL A 310 -19.49 2.40 -29.68
CA VAL A 310 -19.46 0.94 -29.88
C VAL A 310 -20.86 0.33 -29.79
N LEU A 311 -21.67 0.74 -28.81
CA LEU A 311 -23.05 0.26 -28.67
C LEU A 311 -23.94 0.64 -29.86
N ARG A 312 -23.79 1.86 -30.40
CA ARG A 312 -24.49 2.30 -31.62
C ARG A 312 -24.07 1.51 -32.85
N ALA A 313 -22.77 1.23 -33.00
CA ALA A 313 -22.26 0.41 -34.10
C ALA A 313 -22.76 -1.04 -34.03
N ALA A 314 -22.85 -1.62 -32.83
CA ALA A 314 -23.37 -2.97 -32.61
C ALA A 314 -24.86 -3.13 -32.96
N ALA A 315 -25.65 -2.04 -32.91
CA ALA A 315 -27.07 -2.04 -33.22
C ALA A 315 -27.39 -1.98 -34.73
N ALA A 316 -26.41 -1.69 -35.60
CA ALA A 316 -26.64 -1.60 -37.04
C ALA A 316 -26.80 -3.00 -37.69
N PRO A 317 -27.81 -3.22 -38.55
CA PRO A 317 -27.96 -4.47 -39.30
C PRO A 317 -27.09 -4.49 -40.57
N GLY A 318 -26.20 -5.49 -40.72
CA GLY A 318 -25.44 -5.72 -41.94
C GLY A 318 -24.31 -6.78 -41.82
N PRO A 319 -23.78 -7.30 -42.94
CA PRO A 319 -22.67 -8.28 -42.98
C PRO A 319 -21.31 -7.71 -42.53
N THR A 320 -21.25 -6.43 -42.13
CA THR A 320 -20.06 -5.77 -41.59
C THR A 320 -19.83 -6.02 -40.09
N ARG A 321 -20.77 -6.69 -39.39
CA ARG A 321 -20.70 -6.91 -37.92
C ARG A 321 -19.41 -7.58 -37.44
N GLU A 322 -18.87 -8.54 -38.20
CA GLU A 322 -17.61 -9.21 -37.86
C GLU A 322 -16.43 -8.25 -37.95
N GLN A 323 -16.36 -7.46 -39.04
CA GLN A 323 -15.30 -6.47 -39.25
C GLN A 323 -15.40 -5.30 -38.27
N ASP A 324 -16.61 -4.84 -37.96
CA ASP A 324 -16.85 -3.78 -36.99
C ASP A 324 -16.51 -4.25 -35.56
N ARG A 325 -16.80 -5.52 -35.23
CA ARG A 325 -16.37 -6.14 -33.97
C ARG A 325 -14.85 -6.24 -33.87
N GLN A 326 -14.18 -6.72 -34.91
CA GLN A 326 -12.70 -6.80 -34.94
C GLN A 326 -12.06 -5.41 -34.83
N ARG A 327 -12.64 -4.38 -35.47
CA ARG A 327 -12.18 -2.98 -35.33
C ARG A 327 -12.37 -2.46 -33.91
N ALA A 328 -13.51 -2.76 -33.28
CA ALA A 328 -13.78 -2.37 -31.90
C ALA A 328 -12.85 -3.08 -30.90
N GLU A 329 -12.56 -4.37 -31.12
CA GLU A 329 -11.62 -5.15 -30.31
C GLU A 329 -10.18 -4.61 -30.47
N ALA A 330 -9.73 -4.35 -31.70
CA ALA A 330 -8.42 -3.74 -31.95
C ALA A 330 -8.29 -2.33 -31.34
N ALA A 331 -9.35 -1.52 -31.37
CA ALA A 331 -9.37 -0.21 -30.72
C ALA A 331 -9.25 -0.33 -29.19
N ARG A 332 -9.94 -1.31 -28.58
CA ARG A 332 -9.84 -1.60 -27.14
C ARG A 332 -8.45 -2.09 -26.74
N GLU A 333 -7.81 -2.91 -27.56
CA GLU A 333 -6.43 -3.38 -27.32
C GLU A 333 -5.43 -2.23 -27.40
N ARG A 334 -5.55 -1.34 -28.41
CA ARG A 334 -4.73 -0.12 -28.49
C ARG A 334 -4.90 0.76 -27.25
N HIS A 335 -6.14 1.00 -26.83
CA HIS A 335 -6.41 1.79 -25.62
C HIS A 335 -5.84 1.15 -24.34
N ARG A 336 -5.89 -0.19 -24.23
CA ARG A 336 -5.24 -0.92 -23.12
C ARG A 336 -3.71 -0.77 -23.16
N ALA A 337 -3.10 -0.89 -24.34
CA ALA A 337 -1.66 -0.72 -24.52
C ALA A 337 -1.22 0.71 -24.17
N ASP A 338 -1.97 1.73 -24.59
CA ASP A 338 -1.69 3.13 -24.28
C ASP A 338 -1.80 3.39 -22.77
N ARG A 339 -2.82 2.86 -22.09
CA ARG A 339 -2.95 2.98 -20.62
C ARG A 339 -1.78 2.31 -19.88
N LEU A 340 -1.33 1.13 -20.33
CA LEU A 340 -0.16 0.47 -19.76
C LEU A 340 1.12 1.29 -20.00
N ALA A 341 1.31 1.83 -21.20
CA ALA A 341 2.44 2.69 -21.52
C ALA A 341 2.44 3.95 -20.64
N GLN A 342 1.30 4.61 -20.47
CA GLN A 342 1.15 5.76 -19.58
C GLN A 342 1.43 5.39 -18.11
N PHE A 343 0.96 4.23 -17.65
CA PHE A 343 1.25 3.74 -16.30
C PHE A 343 2.76 3.56 -16.09
N HIS A 344 3.46 2.92 -17.02
CA HIS A 344 4.91 2.75 -16.94
C HIS A 344 5.67 4.09 -17.00
N GLN A 345 5.22 5.04 -17.83
CA GLN A 345 5.78 6.39 -17.85
C GLN A 345 5.59 7.11 -16.51
N ARG A 346 4.41 7.03 -15.90
CA ARG A 346 4.15 7.60 -14.56
C ARG A 346 5.03 6.95 -13.49
N GLN A 347 5.19 5.63 -13.52
CA GLN A 347 6.08 4.90 -12.60
C GLN A 347 7.55 5.34 -12.78
N ALA A 348 8.02 5.48 -14.02
CA ALA A 348 9.37 5.97 -14.29
C ALA A 348 9.60 7.41 -13.80
N ALA A 349 8.61 8.29 -14.00
CA ALA A 349 8.66 9.67 -13.49
C ALA A 349 8.72 9.71 -11.95
N LEU A 350 7.89 8.92 -11.27
CA LEU A 350 7.92 8.82 -9.80
C LEU A 350 9.25 8.27 -9.28
N ALA A 351 9.84 7.29 -9.97
CA ALA A 351 11.15 6.76 -9.61
C ALA A 351 12.27 7.82 -9.79
N LEU A 352 12.19 8.64 -10.84
CA LEU A 352 13.11 9.76 -11.07
C LEU A 352 12.98 10.80 -9.96
N GLU A 353 11.75 11.22 -9.63
CA GLU A 353 11.50 12.17 -8.54
C GLU A 353 12.02 11.65 -7.19
N ALA A 354 11.84 10.37 -6.90
CA ALA A 354 12.35 9.75 -5.67
C ALA A 354 13.89 9.79 -5.62
N ARG A 355 14.56 9.50 -6.75
CA ARG A 355 16.02 9.60 -6.87
C ARG A 355 16.52 11.03 -6.68
N GLU A 356 15.84 12.02 -7.27
CA GLU A 356 16.19 13.42 -7.08
C GLU A 356 16.01 13.87 -5.62
N ARG A 357 14.94 13.46 -4.95
CA ARG A 357 14.73 13.75 -3.53
C ARG A 357 15.82 13.12 -2.67
N ALA A 358 16.19 11.87 -2.93
CA ALA A 358 17.28 11.19 -2.24
C ALA A 358 18.62 11.91 -2.47
N ALA A 359 18.91 12.34 -3.70
CA ALA A 359 20.12 13.10 -4.01
C ALA A 359 20.15 14.47 -3.31
N ARG A 360 19.01 15.17 -3.20
CA ARG A 360 18.90 16.42 -2.44
C ARG A 360 19.12 16.20 -0.95
N ALA A 361 18.53 15.16 -0.37
CA ALA A 361 18.72 14.80 1.03
C ALA A 361 20.19 14.48 1.34
N ALA A 362 20.85 13.67 0.50
CA ALA A 362 22.26 13.36 0.64
C ALA A 362 23.15 14.61 0.56
N ARG A 363 22.83 15.56 -0.34
CA ARG A 363 23.55 16.84 -0.42
C ARG A 363 23.35 17.70 0.83
N SER A 364 22.13 17.75 1.39
CA SER A 364 21.89 18.50 2.63
C SER A 364 22.60 17.88 3.84
N GLU A 365 22.64 16.55 3.93
CA GLU A 365 23.38 15.85 4.98
C GLU A 365 24.88 16.10 4.87
N ALA A 366 25.43 16.02 3.65
CA ALA A 366 26.84 16.33 3.40
C ALA A 366 27.17 17.79 3.76
N ALA A 367 26.29 18.74 3.45
CA ALA A 367 26.46 20.14 3.82
C ALA A 367 26.40 20.35 5.35
N GLU A 368 25.49 19.67 6.07
CA GLU A 368 25.43 19.72 7.53
C GLU A 368 26.69 19.12 8.18
N GLN A 369 27.21 18.02 7.63
CA GLN A 369 28.46 17.41 8.10
C GLN A 369 29.66 18.33 7.87
N ALA A 370 29.77 18.95 6.69
CA ALA A 370 30.81 19.92 6.41
C ALA A 370 30.76 21.12 7.37
N PHE A 371 29.55 21.66 7.63
CA PHE A 371 29.37 22.75 8.59
C PHE A 371 29.77 22.35 10.02
N LYS A 372 29.42 21.14 10.47
CA LYS A 372 29.84 20.62 11.77
C LYS A 372 31.35 20.49 11.86
N ALA A 373 32.01 19.97 10.82
CA ALA A 373 33.46 19.84 10.78
C ALA A 373 34.15 21.21 10.91
N THR A 374 33.71 22.22 10.13
CA THR A 374 34.25 23.58 10.21
C THR A 374 34.01 24.22 11.57
N ALA A 375 32.85 23.98 12.20
CA ALA A 375 32.54 24.52 13.52
C ALA A 375 33.46 23.93 14.62
N VAL A 376 33.80 22.65 14.52
CA VAL A 376 34.74 21.99 15.45
C VAL A 376 36.15 22.54 15.27
N GLU A 377 36.61 22.75 14.03
CA GLU A 377 37.91 23.37 13.77
C GLU A 377 38.00 24.80 14.30
N GLU A 378 36.96 25.61 14.11
CA GLU A 378 36.91 26.97 14.66
C GLU A 378 36.90 26.98 16.19
N ALA A 379 36.18 26.05 16.82
CA ALA A 379 36.19 25.90 18.28
C ALA A 379 37.60 25.58 18.80
N GLY A 380 38.30 24.63 18.16
CA GLY A 380 39.68 24.29 18.52
C GLY A 380 40.65 25.47 18.38
N LYS A 381 40.51 26.28 17.32
CA LYS A 381 41.30 27.51 17.15
C LYS A 381 41.02 28.52 18.28
N ARG A 382 39.76 28.73 18.64
CA ARG A 382 39.37 29.64 19.74
C ARG A 382 39.89 29.18 21.09
N ASP A 383 39.87 27.88 21.36
CA ASP A 383 40.40 27.33 22.62
C ASP A 383 41.92 27.48 22.70
N THR A 384 42.63 27.27 21.59
CA THR A 384 44.08 27.50 21.51
C THR A 384 44.42 28.97 21.83
N VAL A 385 43.71 29.91 21.20
CA VAL A 385 43.88 31.36 21.48
C VAL A 385 43.58 31.67 22.95
N ARG A 386 42.55 31.08 23.55
CA ARG A 386 42.23 31.27 24.98
C ARG A 386 43.32 30.74 25.91
N VAL A 387 43.92 29.60 25.60
CA VAL A 387 45.02 29.02 26.38
C VAL A 387 46.25 29.93 26.31
N GLU A 388 46.61 30.42 25.12
CA GLU A 388 47.72 31.37 24.95
C GLU A 388 47.48 32.69 25.71
N LEU A 389 46.25 33.21 25.68
CA LEU A 389 45.88 34.43 26.41
C LEU A 389 46.03 34.24 27.92
N ARG A 390 45.53 33.12 28.47
CA ARG A 390 45.70 32.78 29.89
C ARG A 390 47.17 32.58 30.28
N ALA A 391 47.96 31.95 29.41
CA ALA A 391 49.39 31.78 29.65
C ALA A 391 50.12 33.15 29.73
N ARG A 392 49.78 34.09 28.82
CA ARG A 392 50.31 35.46 28.86
C ARG A 392 49.87 36.23 30.09
N GLU A 393 48.60 36.12 30.49
CA GLU A 393 48.10 36.74 31.73
C GLU A 393 48.84 36.21 32.97
N HIS A 394 49.09 34.90 33.02
CA HIS A 394 49.82 34.29 34.13
C HIS A 394 51.29 34.76 34.15
N ALA A 395 51.94 34.84 32.99
CA ALA A 395 53.30 35.37 32.86
C ALA A 395 53.41 36.85 33.27
N ALA A 396 52.40 37.66 32.93
CA ALA A 396 52.34 39.08 33.34
C ALA A 396 52.19 39.22 34.87
N LYS A 397 51.34 38.38 35.51
CA LYS A 397 51.14 38.39 36.97
C LYS A 397 52.33 37.86 37.77
N SER A 398 53.21 37.08 37.15
CA SER A 398 54.35 36.43 37.82
C SER A 398 55.67 37.19 37.65
N ARG A 399 55.70 38.31 36.90
CA ARG A 399 56.85 39.21 36.93
C ARG A 399 56.86 39.99 38.25
N PRO A 400 57.88 39.83 39.11
CA PRO A 400 58.01 40.65 40.30
C PRO A 400 58.22 42.10 39.89
N ASP A 401 57.52 43.02 40.54
CA ASP A 401 57.73 44.46 40.36
C ASP A 401 59.20 44.78 40.63
N PRO A 402 59.89 45.47 39.71
CA PRO A 402 61.26 45.92 39.95
C PRO A 402 61.21 47.05 40.98
N HIS A 403 61.43 46.68 42.24
CA HIS A 403 61.69 47.61 43.34
C HIS A 403 63.17 47.95 43.45
#